data_AF-A0A2V7PLW4-F1
#
_entry.id   AF-A0A2V7PLW4-F1
#
_cell.length_a   1.000
_cell.length_b   1.000
_cell.length_c   1.000
_cell.angle_alpha   90.00
_cell.angle_beta   90.00
_cell.angle_gamma   90.00
#
_symmetry.space_group_name_H-M   'P 1'
#
loop_
_entity.id
_entity.type
_entity.pdbx_description
1 polymer ?
#
loop_
_entity_poly.entity_id
_entity_poly.type
_entity_poly.pdbx_seq_one_letter_code
_entity_poly.pdbx_strand_id
1 'polypeptide(L)'
;ELKYKPGDVTRRPAFVEPHQPRLDWQMWFAALDRFETTPWFRNLLIRLLQGSPPVLRLFARNPFPDRPPRFVRAMEYDYRFTTPEERRRTGAWWSRRLDGPYSPVASLRPGS
;
A
#
# COMPACT_ATOMS: atom_id res chain seq x y z
N GLU A 1 1.05 -1.84 5.97
CA GLU A 1 2.22 -1.19 5.35
C GLU A 1 2.93 -2.14 4.40
N LEU A 2 3.57 -1.62 3.35
CA LEU A 2 4.43 -2.38 2.43
C LEU A 2 5.86 -2.47 2.98
N LYS A 3 6.60 -3.48 2.53
CA LYS A 3 7.92 -3.80 3.09
C LYS A 3 8.97 -2.74 2.76
N TYR A 4 8.92 -2.18 1.56
CA TYR A 4 9.95 -1.27 1.06
C TYR A 4 9.40 0.02 0.47
N LYS A 5 8.15 0.04 -0.03
CA LYS A 5 7.49 1.28 -0.48
C LYS A 5 7.30 2.29 0.65
N PRO A 6 7.33 3.61 0.39
CA PRO A 6 7.05 4.63 1.41
C PRO A 6 5.69 4.39 2.08
N GLY A 7 5.64 4.55 3.40
CA GLY A 7 4.43 4.39 4.22
C GLY A 7 4.52 5.27 5.45
N ASP A 8 5.29 4.82 6.44
CA ASP A 8 5.79 5.68 7.52
C ASP A 8 6.76 6.73 6.94
N VAL A 9 6.43 8.01 7.14
CA VAL A 9 7.20 9.15 6.63
C VAL A 9 8.56 9.31 7.31
N THR A 10 8.74 8.74 8.49
CA THR A 10 10.00 8.75 9.25
C THR A 10 10.93 7.59 8.89
N ARG A 11 10.43 6.62 8.12
CA ARG A 11 11.23 5.47 7.69
C ARG A 11 12.18 5.88 6.56
N ARG A 12 13.48 5.66 6.80
CA ARG A 12 14.54 5.85 5.78
C ARG A 12 14.26 4.99 4.53
N PRO A 13 14.57 5.48 3.31
CA PRO A 13 14.52 4.65 2.11
C PRO A 13 15.47 3.46 2.23
N ALA A 14 15.01 2.27 1.86
CA ALA A 14 15.84 1.07 1.83
C ALA A 14 16.43 0.85 0.43
N PHE A 15 17.64 0.29 0.36
CA PHE A 15 18.14 -0.31 -0.87
C PHE A 15 17.43 -1.66 -1.08
N VAL A 16 16.79 -1.83 -2.23
CA VAL A 16 15.91 -2.98 -2.55
C VAL A 16 16.54 -3.96 -3.54
N GLU A 17 17.64 -3.59 -4.17
CA GLU A 17 18.41 -4.46 -5.04
C GLU A 17 19.27 -5.42 -4.20
N PRO A 18 19.39 -6.71 -4.58
CA PRO A 18 18.83 -7.40 -5.75
C PRO A 18 17.43 -8.04 -5.52
N HIS A 19 16.86 -7.91 -4.32
CA HIS A 19 15.69 -8.68 -3.85
C HIS A 19 14.35 -8.34 -4.55
N GLN A 20 14.19 -7.13 -5.10
CA GLN A 20 13.05 -6.71 -5.96
C GLN A 20 11.67 -7.26 -5.52
N PRO A 21 11.15 -6.82 -4.36
CA PRO A 21 9.92 -7.37 -3.79
C PRO A 21 8.74 -7.21 -4.75
N ARG A 22 8.14 -8.34 -5.15
CA ARG A 22 7.17 -8.37 -6.25
C ARG A 22 5.92 -7.53 -6.00
N LEU A 23 5.39 -7.51 -4.77
CA LEU A 23 4.22 -6.68 -4.44
C LEU A 23 4.56 -5.20 -4.47
N ASP A 24 5.65 -4.77 -3.83
CA ASP A 24 6.10 -3.38 -3.82
C ASP A 24 6.36 -2.85 -5.24
N TRP A 25 6.92 -3.69 -6.12
CA TRP A 25 7.14 -3.40 -7.54
C TRP A 25 5.83 -3.26 -8.31
N GLN A 26 4.91 -4.22 -8.18
CA GLN A 26 3.59 -4.15 -8.82
C GLN A 26 2.80 -2.91 -8.38
N MET A 27 2.90 -2.52 -7.11
CA MET A 27 2.29 -1.29 -6.58
C MET A 27 2.84 -0.01 -7.22
N TRP A 28 4.04 -0.02 -7.79
CA TRP A 28 4.56 1.13 -8.56
C TRP A 28 3.75 1.30 -9.84
N PHE A 29 3.55 0.21 -10.58
CA PHE A 29 2.74 0.24 -11.80
C PHE A 29 1.27 0.52 -11.52
N ALA A 30 0.71 0.02 -10.42
CA ALA A 30 -0.68 0.34 -10.06
C ALA A 30 -0.91 1.86 -9.94
N ALA A 31 0.04 2.60 -9.37
CA ALA A 31 -0.08 4.06 -9.24
C ALA A 31 0.10 4.81 -10.58
N LEU A 32 0.55 4.14 -11.64
CA LEU A 32 0.66 4.71 -12.99
C LEU A 32 -0.55 4.42 -13.87
N ASP A 33 -1.45 3.54 -13.41
CA ASP A 33 -2.61 3.09 -14.15
C ASP A 33 -3.88 3.27 -13.29
N ARG A 34 -5.05 3.08 -13.89
CA ARG A 34 -6.32 3.20 -13.20
C ARG A 34 -6.70 1.89 -12.51
N PHE A 35 -7.52 1.99 -11.46
CA PHE A 35 -8.04 0.80 -10.78
C PHE A 35 -8.84 -0.12 -11.73
N GLU A 36 -9.57 0.46 -12.69
CA GLU A 36 -10.38 -0.29 -13.66
C GLU A 36 -9.52 -1.22 -14.55
N THR A 37 -8.32 -0.77 -14.91
CA THR A 37 -7.37 -1.43 -15.82
C THR A 37 -6.33 -2.28 -15.08
N THR A 38 -6.44 -2.40 -13.75
CA THR A 38 -5.50 -3.16 -12.91
C THR A 38 -6.15 -4.39 -12.24
N PRO A 39 -6.45 -5.50 -12.97
CA PRO A 39 -7.17 -6.66 -12.44
C PRO A 39 -6.52 -7.34 -11.23
N TRP A 40 -5.18 -7.40 -11.20
CA TRP A 40 -4.46 -8.04 -10.10
C TRP A 40 -4.68 -7.29 -8.78
N PHE A 41 -4.82 -5.96 -8.81
CA PHE A 41 -5.03 -5.15 -7.63
C PHE A 41 -6.45 -5.34 -7.08
N ARG A 42 -7.45 -5.48 -7.96
CA ARG A 42 -8.80 -5.89 -7.56
C ARG A 42 -8.78 -7.24 -6.83
N ASN A 43 -8.06 -8.22 -7.36
CA ASN A 43 -7.90 -9.52 -6.70
C ASN A 43 -7.18 -9.40 -5.36
N LEU A 44 -6.18 -8.51 -5.23
CA LEU A 44 -5.54 -8.22 -3.95
C LEU A 44 -6.57 -7.74 -2.91
N LEU A 45 -7.45 -6.79 -3.26
CA LEU A 45 -8.50 -6.32 -2.35
C LEU A 45 -9.46 -7.44 -1.93
N ILE A 46 -9.86 -8.30 -2.86
CA ILE A 46 -10.72 -9.47 -2.56
C ILE A 46 -10.02 -10.41 -1.58
N ARG A 47 -8.75 -10.74 -1.80
CA ARG A 47 -8.01 -11.65 -0.91
C ARG A 47 -7.73 -11.04 0.46
N LEU A 48 -7.62 -9.71 0.56
CA LEU A 48 -7.58 -9.00 1.85
C LEU A 48 -8.91 -9.12 2.61
N LEU A 49 -10.04 -8.92 1.92
CA LEU A 49 -11.38 -9.09 2.51
C LEU A 49 -11.63 -10.54 2.96
N GLN A 50 -11.04 -11.53 2.30
CA GLN A 50 -11.08 -12.94 2.69
C GLN A 50 -10.08 -13.29 3.81
N GLY A 51 -9.16 -12.39 4.17
CA GLY A 51 -8.11 -12.66 5.15
C GLY A 51 -7.10 -13.73 4.70
N SER A 52 -6.84 -13.85 3.40
CA SER A 52 -6.00 -14.90 2.84
C SER A 52 -4.57 -14.87 3.41
N PRO A 53 -4.11 -15.88 4.18
CA PRO A 53 -2.79 -15.85 4.82
C PRO A 53 -1.61 -15.68 3.85
N PRO A 54 -1.59 -16.31 2.65
CA PRO A 54 -0.54 -16.05 1.66
C PRO A 54 -0.44 -14.58 1.23
N VAL A 55 -1.57 -13.88 1.12
CA VAL A 55 -1.60 -12.47 0.73
C VAL A 55 -1.20 -11.57 1.88
N LEU A 56 -1.65 -11.87 3.11
CA LEU A 56 -1.28 -11.09 4.29
C LEU A 56 0.24 -11.10 4.53
N ARG A 57 0.94 -12.21 4.23
CA ARG A 57 2.41 -12.32 4.33
C ARG A 57 3.19 -11.46 3.33
N LEU A 58 2.54 -10.94 2.30
CA LEU A 58 3.16 -10.00 1.36
C LEU A 58 3.38 -8.62 2.00
N PHE A 59 2.55 -8.25 2.99
CA PHE A 59 2.66 -6.98 3.71
C PHE A 59 3.71 -7.05 4.81
N ALA A 60 4.25 -5.91 5.23
CA ALA A 60 5.20 -5.83 6.33
C ALA A 60 4.55 -6.15 7.68
N ARG A 61 3.28 -5.77 7.82
CA ARG A 61 2.43 -5.99 8.99
C ARG A 61 1.02 -6.31 8.51
N ASN A 62 0.37 -7.29 9.11
CA ASN A 62 -1.05 -7.57 8.89
C ASN A 62 -1.88 -6.47 9.57
N PRO A 63 -2.62 -5.63 8.82
CA PRO A 63 -3.45 -4.58 9.42
C PRO A 63 -4.76 -5.09 10.03
N PHE A 64 -5.09 -6.38 9.85
CA PHE A 64 -6.33 -7.01 10.31
C PHE A 64 -6.01 -8.26 11.15
N PRO A 65 -5.46 -8.09 12.37
CA PRO A 65 -4.96 -9.22 13.16
C PRO A 65 -6.08 -10.12 13.69
N ASP A 66 -7.23 -9.55 14.08
CA ASP A 66 -8.29 -10.31 14.77
C ASP A 66 -9.24 -11.02 13.80
N ARG A 67 -9.65 -10.31 12.73
CA ARG A 67 -10.56 -10.84 11.70
C ARG A 67 -10.42 -10.08 10.39
N PRO A 68 -10.76 -10.70 9.25
CA PRO A 68 -10.79 -10.01 7.96
C PRO A 68 -11.73 -8.79 7.98
N PRO A 69 -11.39 -7.72 7.27
CA PRO A 69 -12.22 -6.51 7.22
C PRO A 69 -13.49 -6.75 6.41
N ARG A 70 -14.58 -6.07 6.76
CA ARG A 70 -15.83 -6.09 5.98
C ARG A 70 -15.75 -5.22 4.72
N PHE A 71 -14.98 -4.14 4.80
CA PHE A 71 -14.81 -3.15 3.74
C PHE A 71 -13.34 -2.77 3.61
N VAL A 72 -12.87 -2.58 2.38
CA VAL A 72 -11.53 -2.04 2.10
C VAL A 72 -11.60 -1.01 0.97
N ARG A 73 -10.74 0.01 1.03
CA ARG A 73 -10.52 0.96 -0.06
C ARG A 73 -9.03 1.30 -0.12
N ALA A 74 -8.50 1.44 -1.33
CA ALA A 74 -7.15 1.95 -1.54
C ALA A 74 -7.15 3.48 -1.66
N MET A 75 -6.21 4.11 -0.98
CA MET A 75 -5.97 5.55 -1.04
C MET A 75 -4.64 5.79 -1.75
N GLU A 76 -4.61 6.78 -2.63
CA GLU A 76 -3.43 7.21 -3.36
C GLU A 76 -2.77 8.39 -2.66
N TYR A 77 -1.45 8.30 -2.52
CA TYR A 77 -0.62 9.34 -1.93
C TYR A 77 0.59 9.59 -2.82
N ASP A 78 0.82 10.86 -3.15
CA ASP A 78 2.06 11.37 -3.72
C ASP A 78 3.09 11.53 -2.60
N TYR A 79 4.20 10.79 -2.69
CA TYR A 79 5.33 10.87 -1.77
C TYR A 79 6.51 11.57 -2.42
N ARG A 80 7.10 12.51 -1.69
CA ARG A 80 8.31 13.23 -2.11
C ARG A 80 9.35 13.18 -1.01
N PHE A 81 10.62 13.28 -1.37
CA PHE A 81 11.67 13.46 -0.39
C PHE A 81 11.49 14.81 0.31
N THR A 82 11.67 14.82 1.63
CA THR A 82 11.81 16.06 2.38
C THR A 82 13.12 16.75 2.02
N THR A 83 13.13 18.07 2.10
CA THR A 83 14.37 18.85 2.06
C THR A 83 15.24 18.59 3.31
N PRO A 84 16.54 18.93 3.28
CA PRO A 84 17.39 18.84 4.48
C PRO A 84 16.85 19.64 5.67
N GLU A 85 16.20 20.78 5.43
CA GLU A 85 15.61 21.60 6.48
C GLU A 85 14.37 20.95 7.10
N GLU A 86 13.44 20.48 6.26
CA GLU A 86 12.25 19.74 6.71
C GLU A 86 12.64 18.51 7.52
N ARG A 87 13.65 17.76 7.06
CA ARG A 87 14.17 16.58 7.76
C ARG A 87 14.80 16.95 9.10
N ARG A 88 15.58 18.03 9.19
CA ARG A 88 16.14 18.50 10.47
C ARG A 88 15.05 18.88 11.47
N ARG A 89 13.97 19.51 10.98
CA ARG A 89 12.86 19.98 11.83
C ARG A 89 11.92 18.85 12.28
N THR A 90 11.64 17.89 11.41
CA THR A 90 10.58 16.89 11.63
C THR A 90 11.08 15.46 11.85
N GLY A 91 12.35 15.18 11.50
CA GLY A 91 12.90 13.83 11.44
C GLY A 91 12.38 12.98 10.28
N ALA A 92 11.43 13.48 9.47
CA ALA A 92 10.86 12.74 8.35
C ALA A 92 11.84 12.64 7.17
N TRP A 93 11.80 11.52 6.46
CA TRP A 93 12.47 11.33 5.18
C TRP A 93 11.55 11.65 3.99
N TRP A 94 10.24 11.55 4.21
CA TRP A 94 9.23 11.74 3.18
C TRP A 94 8.20 12.79 3.61
N SER A 95 7.76 13.61 2.67
CA SER A 95 6.48 14.30 2.75
C SER A 95 5.47 13.53 1.91
N ARG A 96 4.19 13.56 2.29
CA ARG A 96 3.12 12.90 1.53
C ARG A 96 1.91 13.80 1.40
N ARG A 97 1.24 13.72 0.27
CA ARG A 97 -0.03 14.40 -0.01
C ARG A 97 -1.04 13.35 -0.44
N LEU A 98 -2.25 13.40 0.13
CA LEU A 98 -3.34 12.53 -0.30
C LEU A 98 -3.89 13.06 -1.63
N ASP A 99 -3.84 12.25 -2.68
CA ASP A 99 -4.45 12.59 -3.98
C ASP A 99 -5.93 12.20 -4.01
N GLY A 100 -6.28 11.11 -3.32
CA GLY A 100 -7.67 10.69 -3.20
C GLY A 100 -7.83 9.17 -3.13
N PRO A 101 -9.06 8.67 -3.31
CA PRO A 101 -9.29 7.24 -3.43
C PRO A 101 -8.77 6.70 -4.76
N TYR A 102 -7.90 5.70 -4.72
CA TYR A 102 -7.47 4.94 -5.90
C TYR A 102 -8.54 3.96 -6.36
N SER A 103 -9.22 3.31 -5.40
CA SER A 103 -10.27 2.33 -5.66
C SER A 103 -11.62 2.80 -5.08
N PRO A 104 -12.75 2.25 -5.56
CA PRO A 104 -14.00 2.30 -4.80
C PRO A 104 -13.87 1.51 -3.49
N VAL A 105 -14.86 1.66 -2.61
CA VAL A 105 -15.02 0.78 -1.44
C VAL A 105 -15.41 -0.61 -1.93
N ALA A 106 -14.63 -1.62 -1.57
CA ALA A 106 -14.86 -3.01 -1.88
C ALA A 106 -15.36 -3.77 -0.64
N SER A 107 -16.29 -4.69 -0.86
CA SER A 107 -16.75 -5.69 0.12
C SER A 107 -17.01 -7.01 -0.58
N LEU A 108 -16.98 -8.11 0.16
CA LEU A 108 -17.52 -9.37 -0.34
C LEU A 108 -19.05 -9.25 -0.44
N ARG A 109 -19.63 -9.89 -1.44
CA ARG A 109 -21.09 -10.03 -1.48
C ARG A 109 -21.52 -10.89 -0.29
N PRO A 110 -22.58 -10.53 0.43
CA PRO A 110 -23.17 -11.45 1.41
C PRO A 110 -23.64 -12.70 0.68
N GLY A 111 -23.05 -13.86 1.01
CA GLY A 111 -23.43 -15.16 0.45
C GLY A 111 -22.71 -15.55 -0.84
N SER A 112 -21.64 -16.32 -0.68
CA SER A 112 -21.14 -17.31 -1.64
C SER A 112 -20.44 -18.42 -0.86
#